data_AF-A0A3B9MX78-F1
#
_entry.id   AF-A0A3B9MX78-F1
#
_cell.length_a   1.000
_cell.length_b   1.000
_cell.length_c   1.000
_cell.angle_alpha   90.00
_cell.angle_beta   90.00
_cell.angle_gamma   90.00
#
_symmetry.space_group_name_H-M   'P 1'
#
loop_
_entity.id
_entity.type
_entity.pdbx_description
1 polymer ?
#
loop_
_entity_poly.entity_id
_entity_poly.type
_entity_poly.pdbx_seq_one_letter_code
_entity_poly.pdbx_strand_id
1 'polypeptide(L)' 'MKGLKKVTSYVLITFVLLITIVSLLGIWDVISLEDVMRKIFTSLFVVFVASVIVLFIFSVLIRDPGEDKN' A
#
# COMPACT_ATOMS: atom_id res chain seq x y z
N MET A 1 3.89 9.78 23.42
CA MET A 1 2.86 9.04 22.65
C MET A 1 2.72 9.46 21.19
N LYS A 2 3.04 10.71 20.78
CA LYS A 2 2.99 11.14 19.36
C LYS A 2 4.01 10.42 18.45
N GLY A 3 5.22 10.19 18.95
CA GLY A 3 6.27 9.49 18.20
C GLY A 3 5.95 8.03 17.88
N LEU A 4 5.32 7.30 18.81
CA LEU A 4 5.00 5.88 18.62
C LEU A 4 3.98 5.68 17.49
N LYS A 5 2.91 6.49 17.45
CA LYS A 5 1.93 6.44 16.35
C LYS A 5 2.59 6.70 15.00
N LYS A 6 3.45 7.72 14.91
CA LYS A 6 4.17 8.08 13.69
C LYS A 6 5.11 6.97 13.20
N VAL A 7 5.82 6.33 14.13
CA VAL A 7 6.69 5.17 13.83
C VAL A 7 5.86 3.97 13.36
N THR A 8 4.78 3.64 14.06
CA THR A 8 3.90 2.53 13.68
C THR A 8 3.28 2.74 12.29
N SER A 9 2.82 3.96 11.96
CA SER A 9 2.31 4.28 10.62
C SER A 9 3.37 4.06 9.55
N TYR A 10 4.58 4.56 9.77
CA TYR A 10 5.65 4.47 8.78
C TYR A 10 6.11 3.02 8.56
N VAL A 11 6.20 2.22 9.63
CA VAL A 11 6.48 0.79 9.55
C VAL A 11 5.38 0.06 8.78
N LEU A 12 4.11 0.36 9.08
CA LEU A 12 2.98 -0.31 8.43
C LEU A 12 2.86 0.05 6.94
N ILE A 13 3.07 1.32 6.57
CA ILE A 13 3.13 1.77 5.16
C ILE A 13 4.27 1.05 4.44
N THR A 14 5.46 0.99 5.04
CA THR A 14 6.62 0.30 4.46
C THR A 14 6.31 -1.18 4.22
N PHE A 15 5.65 -1.83 5.17
CA PHE A 15 5.27 -3.25 5.05
C PHE A 15 4.28 -3.48 3.90
N VAL A 16 3.27 -2.61 3.77
CA VAL A 16 2.29 -2.68 2.67
C VAL A 16 2.96 -2.46 1.31
N LEU A 17 3.89 -1.51 1.21
CA LEU A 17 4.67 -1.28 -0.01
C LEU A 17 5.51 -2.50 -0.38
N LEU A 18 6.20 -3.12 0.58
CA LEU A 18 6.97 -4.34 0.34
C LEU A 18 6.09 -5.48 -0.16
N ILE A 19 4.94 -5.71 0.48
CA ILE A 19 3.98 -6.74 0.05
C ILE A 19 3.47 -6.46 -1.36
N THR A 20 3.20 -5.19 -1.69
CA THR A 20 2.75 -4.79 -3.03
C THR A 20 3.81 -5.11 -4.09
N ILE A 21 5.07 -4.79 -3.81
CA ILE A 21 6.20 -5.08 -4.70
C ILE A 21 6.36 -6.59 -4.91
N VAL A 22 6.35 -7.37 -3.82
CA VAL A 22 6.45 -8.84 -3.89
C VAL A 22 5.27 -9.44 -4.65
N SER A 23 4.06 -8.92 -4.43
CA SER A 23 2.85 -9.36 -5.13
C SER A 23 2.93 -9.08 -6.63
N LEU A 24 3.40 -7.89 -7.03
CA LEU A 24 3.62 -7.56 -8.43
C LEU A 24 4.69 -8.47 -9.05
N LEU A 25 5.81 -8.71 -8.36
CA LEU A 25 6.82 -9.66 -8.82
C LEU A 25 6.27 -11.08 -9.00
N GLY A 26 5.45 -11.56 -8.06
CA GLY A 26 4.81 -12.88 -8.14
C GLY A 26 3.77 -13.00 -9.27
N ILE A 27 3.01 -11.94 -9.56
CA ILE A 27 2.08 -11.93 -10.70
C ILE A 27 2.85 -11.99 -12.02
N TRP A 28 3.95 -11.26 -12.09
CA TRP A 28 4.71 -11.10 -13.33
C TRP A 28 5.67 -12.27 -13.60
N ASP A 29 6.03 -13.07 -12.59
CA ASP A 29 6.84 -14.31 -12.64
C ASP A 29 7.93 -14.32 -13.75
N VAL A 30 8.55 -13.15 -13.95
CA VAL A 30 9.74 -12.86 -14.78
C VAL A 30 9.59 -13.00 -16.32
N ILE A 31 8.40 -12.73 -16.89
CA ILE A 31 8.09 -12.61 -18.35
C ILE A 31 7.75 -13.93 -19.05
N SER A 32 6.49 -14.34 -18.88
CA SER A 32 5.79 -15.21 -19.83
C SER A 32 4.62 -14.42 -20.42
N LEU A 33 4.53 -14.32 -21.75
CA LEU A 33 3.53 -13.50 -22.47
C LEU A 33 2.16 -14.17 -22.60
N GLU A 34 2.00 -15.33 -21.97
CA GLU A 34 0.72 -16.01 -21.85
C GLU A 34 -0.08 -15.37 -20.69
N ASP A 35 -1.38 -15.11 -20.91
CA ASP A 35 -2.28 -14.47 -19.94
C ASP A 35 -1.95 -13.02 -19.50
N VAL A 36 -1.25 -12.24 -20.33
CA VAL A 36 -0.87 -10.84 -20.04
C VAL A 36 -2.07 -9.99 -19.61
N MET A 37 -3.21 -10.12 -20.30
CA MET A 37 -4.44 -9.38 -19.94
C MET A 37 -4.88 -9.68 -18.50
N ARG A 38 -4.86 -10.96 -18.09
CA ARG A 38 -5.25 -11.37 -16.74
C ARG A 38 -4.26 -10.84 -15.70
N LYS A 39 -2.95 -10.93 -15.98
CA LYS A 39 -1.88 -10.40 -15.11
C LYS A 39 -2.00 -8.89 -14.90
N ILE A 40 -2.36 -8.14 -15.94
CA ILE A 40 -2.59 -6.68 -15.86
C ILE A 40 -3.78 -6.38 -14.96
N PHE A 41 -4.93 -7.04 -15.16
CA PHE A 41 -6.10 -6.84 -14.30
C PHE A 41 -5.81 -7.21 -12.84
N THR A 42 -5.09 -8.30 -12.59
CA THR A 42 -4.68 -8.69 -11.23
C THR A 42 -3.71 -7.67 -10.62
N SER A 43 -2.73 -7.18 -11.38
CA SER A 43 -1.79 -6.14 -10.90
C SER A 43 -2.52 -4.85 -10.53
N LEU A 44 -3.47 -4.43 -11.38
CA LEU A 44 -4.30 -3.26 -11.12
C LEU A 44 -5.12 -3.42 -9.83
N PHE A 45 -5.70 -4.60 -9.62
CA PHE A 45 -6.44 -4.93 -8.40
C PHE A 45 -5.54 -4.89 -7.16
N VAL A 46 -4.32 -5.45 -7.24
CA VAL A 46 -3.35 -5.41 -6.13
C VAL A 46 -2.97 -3.97 -5.78
N VAL A 47 -2.68 -3.13 -6.77
CA VAL A 47 -2.36 -1.71 -6.55
C VAL A 47 -3.57 -0.94 -5.98
N PHE A 48 -4.78 -1.27 -6.43
CA PHE A 48 -6.02 -0.69 -5.91
C PHE A 48 -6.21 -1.00 -4.42
N VAL A 49 -6.08 -2.27 -4.03
CA VAL A 49 -6.18 -2.69 -2.62
C VAL A 49 -5.06 -2.05 -1.78
N ALA A 50 -3.82 -2.03 -2.29
CA ALA A 50 -2.71 -1.36 -1.61
C ALA A 50 -3.00 0.12 -1.35
N SER A 51 -3.60 0.83 -2.32
CA SER A 51 -3.98 2.23 -2.17
C SER A 51 -5.03 2.44 -1.09
N VAL A 52 -6.06 1.58 -1.03
CA VAL A 52 -7.08 1.62 0.04
C VAL A 52 -6.45 1.39 1.41
N ILE A 53 -5.53 0.42 1.52
CA ILE A 53 -4.83 0.14 2.78
C ILE A 53 -3.96 1.33 3.20
N VAL A 54 -3.23 1.93 2.28
CA VAL A 54 -2.41 3.12 2.56
C VAL A 54 -3.28 4.30 3.01
N LEU A 55 -4.39 4.56 2.32
CA LEU A 55 -5.36 5.59 2.72
C LEU A 55 -6.00 5.30 4.09
N PHE A 56 -6.29 4.03 4.38
CA PHE A 56 -6.78 3.61 5.69
C PHE A 56 -5.74 3.88 6.79
N ILE A 57 -4.47 3.58 6.52
CA ILE A 57 -3.37 3.87 7.46
C ILE A 57 -3.25 5.37 7.69
N PHE A 58 -3.32 6.19 6.64
CA PHE A 58 -3.32 7.65 6.77
C PHE A 58 -4.53 8.15 7.57
N SER A 59 -5.73 7.67 7.26
CA SER A 59 -6.98 8.08 7.91
C SER A 59 -7.04 7.71 9.39
N VAL A 60 -6.59 6.50 9.75
CA VAL A 60 -6.69 5.98 11.12
C VAL A 60 -5.52 6.42 11.99
N LEU A 61 -4.28 6.39 11.46
CA LEU A 61 -3.08 6.61 12.27
C LEU A 61 -2.49 8.02 12.14
N ILE A 62 -2.75 8.75 11.04
CA ILE A 62 -2.24 10.12 10.79
C ILE A 62 -3.27 11.21 11.13
N ARG A 63 -4.38 10.87 11.79
CA ARG A 63 -5.27 11.88 12.39
C ARG A 63 -4.54 12.59 13.54
N ASP A 64 -3.75 13.61 13.22
CA ASP A 64 -3.14 14.54 14.15
C ASP A 64 -4.25 15.49 14.63
N PRO A 65 -4.51 15.62 15.94
CA PRO A 65 -5.55 16.52 16.46
C PRO A 65 -5.14 18.00 16.40
N GLY A 66 -4.55 18.46 15.29
CA GLY A 66 -3.96 19.80 15.19
C GLY A 66 -3.95 20.47 13.81
N GLU A 67 -4.51 19.88 12.77
CA GLU A 67 -4.74 20.55 11.47
C GLU A 67 -6.04 21.36 11.45
N ASP A 68 -6.34 22.07 12.54
CA ASP A 68 -7.34 23.14 12.56
C ASP A 68 -6.65 24.44 12.97
N LYS A 69 -5.89 25.00 12.02
CA LYS A 69 -5.56 26.43 11.96
C LYS A 69 -5.22 26.77 10.51
N ASN A 70 -6.24 27.12 9.73
CA ASN A 70 -6.30 28.32 8.88
C ASN A 70 -7.71 28.45 8.32
#